data_AF-A0A528CIU7-F1
#
_entry.id   AF-A0A528CIU7-F1
#
_cell.length_a   1.000
_cell.length_b   1.000
_cell.length_c   1.000
_cell.angle_alpha   90.00
_cell.angle_beta   90.00
_cell.angle_gamma   90.00
#
_symmetry.space_group_name_H-M   'P 1'
#
loop_
_entity.id
_entity.type
_entity.pdbx_description
1 polymer ?
#
loop_
_entity_poly.entity_id
_entity_poly.type
_entity_poly.pdbx_seq_one_letter_code
_entity_poly.pdbx_strand_id
1 'polypeptide(L)' 'MIVLGLTGSIGMGKSTTAKMFAEAGVPVHDSDETVHHLYAGKAAPLVEAAFPGTTKSGSVDRTKLAERVLGDATALKRL' A
#
# COMPACT_ATOMS: atom_id res chain seq x y z
N MET A 1 10.32 18.82 -13.12
CA MET A 1 10.00 17.38 -13.21
C MET A 1 8.49 17.25 -13.12
N ILE A 2 7.85 16.52 -14.04
CA ILE A 2 6.40 16.31 -14.04
C ILE A 2 6.11 14.97 -13.34
N VAL A 3 5.13 14.94 -12.44
CA VAL A 3 4.66 13.72 -11.78
C VAL A 3 3.32 13.32 -12.38
N LEU A 4 3.25 12.09 -12.91
CA LEU A 4 2.05 11.54 -13.53
C LEU A 4 1.47 10.43 -12.64
N GLY A 5 0.19 10.54 -12.28
CA GLY A 5 -0.54 9.47 -11.61
C GLY A 5 -1.14 8.49 -12.62
N LEU A 6 -0.68 7.24 -12.60
CA LEU A 6 -1.28 6.15 -13.38
C LEU A 6 -2.33 5.42 -12.53
N THR A 7 -3.60 5.50 -12.93
CA THR A 7 -4.72 4.88 -12.21
C THR A 7 -5.66 4.13 -13.16
N GLY A 8 -6.69 3.47 -12.61
CA GLY A 8 -7.62 2.58 -13.30
C GLY A 8 -8.13 1.48 -12.39
N SER A 9 -9.24 0.83 -12.77
CA SER A 9 -9.84 -0.26 -12.00
C SER A 9 -8.97 -1.53 -12.00
N ILE A 10 -9.39 -2.55 -11.24
CA ILE A 10 -8.79 -3.89 -11.26
C ILE A 10 -8.89 -4.47 -12.68
N GLY A 11 -7.80 -5.06 -13.18
CA GLY A 11 -7.77 -5.67 -14.52
C GLY A 11 -7.62 -4.71 -15.70
N MET A 12 -7.51 -3.39 -15.49
CA MET A 12 -7.44 -2.39 -16.57
C MET A 12 -6.04 -2.18 -17.18
N GLY A 13 -5.08 -3.07 -16.89
CA GLY A 13 -3.75 -3.00 -17.49
C GLY A 13 -2.79 -1.96 -16.89
N LYS A 14 -3.09 -1.36 -15.73
CA LYS A 14 -2.18 -0.40 -15.05
C LYS A 14 -0.75 -0.91 -14.94
N SER A 15 -0.55 -2.12 -14.43
CA SER A 15 0.79 -2.70 -14.26
C SER A 15 1.49 -2.95 -15.60
N THR A 16 0.72 -3.23 -16.67
CA THR A 16 1.25 -3.36 -18.03
C THR A 16 1.75 -2.00 -18.54
N THR A 17 0.93 -0.95 -18.42
CA THR A 17 1.32 0.41 -18.82
C THR A 17 2.49 0.94 -17.98
N ALA A 18 2.52 0.65 -16.68
CA ALA A 18 3.64 0.99 -15.81
C ALA A 18 4.95 0.34 -16.29
N LYS A 19 4.93 -0.94 -16.68
CA LYS A 19 6.09 -1.62 -17.25
C LYS A 19 6.56 -0.97 -18.56
N MET A 20 5.63 -0.60 -19.43
CA MET A 20 5.96 0.11 -20.69
C MET A 20 6.69 1.43 -20.42
N PHE A 21 6.29 2.20 -19.40
CA PHE A 21 7.00 3.40 -18.98
C PHE A 21 8.43 3.09 -18.51
N ALA A 22 8.58 2.06 -17.66
CA ALA A 22 9.90 1.65 -17.17
C ALA A 22 10.82 1.18 -18.31
N GLU A 23 10.30 0.41 -19.26
CA GLU A 23 11.03 -0.04 -20.47
C GLU A 23 11.43 1.14 -21.37
N ALA A 24 10.64 2.22 -21.39
CA ALA A 24 10.97 3.47 -22.08
C ALA A 24 11.95 4.36 -21.29
N GLY A 25 12.48 3.90 -20.15
CA GLY A 25 13.42 4.64 -19.31
C GLY A 25 12.78 5.70 -18.40
N VAL A 26 11.45 5.70 -18.27
CA VAL A 26 10.74 6.59 -17.33
C VAL A 26 10.77 5.95 -15.94
N PRO A 27 11.21 6.67 -14.89
CA PRO A 27 11.15 6.15 -13.53
C PRO A 27 9.70 5.89 -13.10
N VAL A 28 9.45 4.70 -12.55
CA VAL A 28 8.11 4.26 -12.11
C VAL A 28 8.14 4.00 -10.61
N HIS A 29 7.09 4.45 -9.92
CA HIS A 29 6.82 4.14 -8.53
C HIS A 29 5.50 3.37 -8.44
N ASP A 30 5.56 2.11 -8.02
CA ASP A 30 4.38 1.29 -7.73
C ASP A 30 3.98 1.45 -6.26
N SER A 31 2.80 2.02 -6.04
CA SER A 31 2.27 2.27 -4.70
C SER A 31 1.86 0.98 -3.97
N ASP A 32 1.33 -0.02 -4.69
CA ASP A 32 0.88 -1.28 -4.09
C ASP A 32 2.08 -2.10 -3.60
N GLU A 33 3.13 -2.19 -4.42
CA GLU A 33 4.39 -2.83 -4.06
C GLU A 33 5.07 -2.12 -2.89
N THR A 34 5.11 -0.78 -2.93
CA THR A 34 5.71 0.01 -1.86
C THR A 34 5.02 -0.24 -0.52
N VAL A 35 3.68 -0.24 -0.48
CA VAL A 35 2.91 -0.54 0.73
C VAL A 35 3.18 -1.97 1.19
N HIS A 36 3.30 -2.94 0.27
CA HIS A 36 3.65 -4.31 0.63
C HIS A 36 5.00 -4.40 1.35
N HIS A 37 6.03 -3.74 0.82
CA HIS A 37 7.36 -3.70 1.45
C HIS A 37 7.34 -3.00 2.81
N LEU A 38 6.58 -1.91 2.94
CA LEU A 38 6.44 -1.22 4.22
C LEU A 38 5.76 -2.11 5.26
N TYR A 39 4.69 -2.81 4.87
CA TYR A 39 3.91 -3.68 5.76
C TYR A 39 4.68 -4.93 6.18
N ALA A 40 5.67 -5.37 5.39
CA ALA A 40 6.56 -6.48 5.71
C ALA A 40 7.65 -6.13 6.74
N GLY A 41 7.61 -4.93 7.34
CA GLY A 41 8.57 -4.57 8.39
C GLY A 41 8.37 -3.16 8.92
N LYS A 42 8.88 -2.16 8.21
CA LYS A 42 9.04 -0.79 8.74
C LYS A 42 7.74 -0.15 9.24
N ALA A 43 6.61 -0.45 8.62
CA ALA A 43 5.31 0.07 9.05
C ALA A 43 4.70 -0.74 10.20
N ALA A 44 5.09 -2.00 10.41
CA ALA A 44 4.51 -2.85 11.44
C ALA A 44 4.53 -2.22 12.84
N PRO A 45 5.64 -1.71 13.40
CA PRO A 45 5.61 -1.10 14.73
C PRO A 45 4.73 0.15 14.81
N LEU A 46 4.63 0.93 13.72
CA LEU A 46 3.78 2.12 13.66
C LEU A 46 2.29 1.74 13.62
N VAL A 47 1.96 0.74 12.80
CA VAL A 47 0.61 0.20 12.67
C VAL A 47 0.18 -0.48 13.96
N GLU A 48 1.04 -1.25 14.62
CA GLU A 48 0.76 -1.87 15.91
C GLU A 48 0.49 -0.81 17.00
N ALA A 49 1.26 0.28 17.02
CA ALA A 49 1.05 1.37 17.98
C ALA A 49 -0.28 2.12 17.75
N ALA A 50 -0.70 2.28 16.50
CA ALA A 50 -1.96 2.93 16.15
C ALA A 50 -3.18 1.99 16.31
N PHE A 51 -2.98 0.71 15.99
CA PHE A 51 -4.00 -0.35 15.97
C PHE A 51 -3.44 -1.61 16.64
N PRO A 52 -3.45 -1.69 17.98
CA PRO A 52 -2.90 -2.83 18.71
C PRO A 52 -3.56 -4.16 18.32
N GLY A 53 -2.74 -5.21 18.17
CA GLY A 53 -3.15 -6.56 17.79
C GLY A 53 -3.25 -6.81 16.28
N THR A 54 -2.89 -5.83 15.44
CA THR A 54 -3.00 -5.93 13.97
C THR A 54 -1.70 -6.34 13.27
N THR A 55 -0.64 -6.62 14.03
CA THR A 55 0.61 -7.17 13.49
C THR A 55 0.88 -8.59 13.96
N LYS A 56 1.70 -9.31 13.19
CA LYS A 56 2.16 -10.67 13.50
C LYS A 56 3.60 -10.84 13.00
N SER A 57 4.48 -11.28 13.90
CA SER A 57 5.89 -11.59 13.58
C SER A 57 6.65 -10.46 12.88
N GLY A 58 6.39 -9.20 13.26
CA GLY A 58 7.07 -8.04 12.67
C GLY A 58 6.50 -7.54 11.35
N SER A 59 5.37 -8.09 10.90
CA SER A 59 4.64 -7.67 9.70
C SER A 59 3.19 -7.31 10.02
N VAL A 60 2.58 -6.46 9.21
CA VAL A 60 1.16 -6.12 9.32
C VAL A 60 0.28 -7.30 8.88
N ASP A 61 -0.65 -7.71 9.74
CA ASP A 61 -1.71 -8.65 9.41
C ASP A 61 -2.86 -7.89 8.75
N ARG A 62 -2.90 -7.92 7.42
CA ARG A 62 -3.86 -7.17 6.61
C ARG A 62 -5.31 -7.52 6.95
N THR A 63 -5.59 -8.77 7.33
CA THR A 63 -6.95 -9.20 7.68
C THR A 63 -7.38 -8.55 8.98
N LYS A 64 -6.55 -8.64 10.04
CA LYS A 64 -6.86 -8.01 11.33
C LYS A 64 -6.93 -6.50 11.26
N LEU A 65 -6.01 -5.89 10.49
CA LEU A 65 -6.03 -4.45 10.27
C LEU A 65 -7.32 -4.04 9.55
N ALA A 66 -7.71 -4.76 8.49
CA ALA A 66 -8.94 -4.51 7.74
C ALA A 66 -10.18 -4.61 8.64
N GLU A 67 -10.28 -5.65 9.47
CA GLU A 67 -11.37 -5.77 10.47
C GLU A 67 -11.42 -4.59 11.44
N ARG A 68 -10.27 -3.95 11.72
CA ARG A 68 -10.18 -2.83 12.65
C ARG A 68 -10.50 -1.47 12.03
N VAL A 69 -10.20 -1.29 10.75
CA VAL A 69 -10.31 0.03 10.09
C VAL A 69 -11.43 0.12 9.06
N LEU A 70 -11.79 -0.99 8.39
CA LEU A 70 -12.83 -0.96 7.37
C LEU A 70 -14.19 -0.69 8.03
N GLY A 71 -14.89 0.33 7.53
CA GLY A 71 -16.17 0.78 8.09
C GLY A 71 -16.04 1.88 9.16
N ASP A 72 -14.83 2.22 9.61
CA ASP A 72 -14.58 3.36 10.49
C ASP A 72 -13.74 4.41 9.74
N ALA A 73 -14.41 5.50 9.30
CA ALA A 73 -13.76 6.59 8.58
C ALA A 73 -12.68 7.31 9.40
N THR A 74 -12.81 7.33 10.74
CA THR A 74 -11.81 7.93 11.63
C THR A 74 -10.58 7.04 11.74
N ALA A 75 -10.78 5.73 11.87
CA ALA A 75 -9.70 4.76 11.86
C ALA A 75 -8.96 4.75 10.52
N LEU A 76 -9.68 4.75 9.39
CA LEU A 76 -9.09 4.82 8.05
C LEU A 76 -8.28 6.10 7.82
N LYS A 77 -8.69 7.24 8.38
CA LYS A 77 -7.94 8.50 8.28
C LYS A 77 -6.67 8.49 9.13
N ARG A 78 -6.63 7.66 10.18
CA ARG A 78 -5.49 7.54 11.10
C ARG A 78 -4.45 6.54 10.59
N LEU A 79 -4.86 5.55 9.80
CA LEU A 79 -3.97 4.60 9.13
C LEU A 79 -3.17 5.30 8.02
#